data_AF-A0A4Q4VNP7-F1
#
_entry.id   AF-A0A4Q4VNP7-F1
#
_cell.length_a   1.000
_cell.length_b   1.000
_cell.length_c   1.000
_cell.angle_alpha   90.00
_cell.angle_beta   90.00
_cell.angle_gamma   90.00
#
_symmetry.space_group_name_H-M   'P 1'
#
loop_
_entity.id
_entity.type
_entity.pdbx_description
1 polymer ?
#
loop_
_entity_poly.entity_id
_entity_poly.type
_entity_poly.pdbx_seq_one_letter_code
_entity_poly.pdbx_strand_id
1 'polypeptide(L)'
;MDSVPGSRSRIVEFAATISQSVAKLDEMLSVVDKPSPLFDEDAPEPYPAEIDDVRDAVLDAAAELYDLLLEPMALLYKKTGATIIRFGIANMVPSGGQISFADIAAQVPDLSEPIVRRLLRHAMTMRVFCEPEAGMEALVASTEGLQQQQQHHQQPDTAGALPPPARRRGDDNNENDGEGVVPAELRGRLRLTAVDDLLAPQTARGIDAFLIRWVLHILPQKYCLRLLRAQIPALRPGARVLIQDVCMPEPGTVALWREQDLRASDVHMANLFNGQERTVKEWTALLAEADPRFVVKQVIEPKGSALGIIEAVWDATD
;
A
#
# COMPACT_ATOMS: atom_id res chain seq x y z
N MET A 1 -34.12 4.92 14.06
CA MET A 1 -34.33 3.84 13.08
C MET A 1 -34.68 2.60 13.87
N ASP A 2 -35.93 2.14 13.74
CA ASP A 2 -36.46 1.00 14.47
C ASP A 2 -35.78 -0.30 14.02
N SER A 3 -35.29 -1.08 14.98
CA SER A 3 -34.72 -2.39 14.75
C SER A 3 -35.80 -3.38 14.29
N VAL A 4 -35.63 -3.97 13.11
CA VAL A 4 -36.52 -5.03 12.60
C VAL A 4 -36.49 -6.23 13.55
N PRO A 5 -37.64 -6.71 14.09
CA PRO A 5 -37.68 -7.88 14.96
C PRO A 5 -37.30 -9.13 14.16
N GLY A 6 -36.15 -9.72 14.46
CA GLY A 6 -35.67 -10.96 13.81
C GLY A 6 -34.32 -10.86 13.10
N SER A 7 -33.77 -9.66 12.93
CA SER A 7 -32.38 -9.52 12.48
C SER A 7 -31.44 -9.96 13.60
N ARG A 8 -30.59 -10.95 13.35
CA ARG A 8 -29.48 -11.24 14.29
C ARG A 8 -28.61 -9.99 14.40
N SER A 9 -28.05 -9.78 15.59
CA SER A 9 -27.04 -8.74 15.78
C SER A 9 -25.85 -9.01 14.86
N ARG A 10 -25.28 -7.95 14.28
CA ARG A 10 -24.12 -8.04 13.39
C ARG A 10 -22.92 -8.74 14.03
N ILE A 11 -22.74 -8.58 15.35
CA ILE A 11 -21.72 -9.26 16.16
C ILE A 11 -21.91 -10.79 16.12
N VAL A 12 -23.16 -11.25 16.23
CA VAL A 12 -23.50 -12.68 16.21
C VAL A 12 -23.33 -13.26 14.80
N GLU A 13 -23.63 -12.47 13.76
CA GLU A 13 -23.37 -12.85 12.38
C GLU A 13 -21.87 -13.05 12.12
N PHE A 14 -21.01 -12.11 12.55
CA PHE A 14 -19.57 -12.24 12.39
C PHE A 14 -19.00 -13.46 13.14
N ALA A 15 -19.42 -13.70 14.37
CA ALA A 15 -18.98 -14.89 15.12
C ALA A 15 -19.35 -16.19 14.39
N ALA A 16 -20.54 -16.26 13.78
CA ALA A 16 -20.97 -17.40 12.99
C ALA A 16 -20.13 -17.56 11.71
N THR A 17 -19.83 -16.45 11.01
CA THR A 17 -18.95 -16.44 9.83
C THR A 17 -17.54 -16.91 10.18
N ILE A 18 -16.95 -16.40 11.25
CA ILE A 18 -15.62 -16.83 11.72
C ILE A 18 -15.61 -18.32 11.99
N SER A 19 -16.60 -18.83 12.75
CA SER A 19 -16.66 -20.26 13.09
C SER A 19 -16.79 -21.15 11.84
N GLN A 20 -17.62 -20.75 10.86
CA GLN A 20 -17.81 -21.51 9.62
C GLN A 20 -16.55 -21.47 8.74
N SER A 21 -15.94 -20.30 8.57
CA SER A 21 -14.74 -20.14 7.74
C SER A 21 -13.53 -20.85 8.34
N VAL A 22 -13.35 -20.81 9.67
CA VAL A 22 -12.27 -21.55 10.35
C VAL A 22 -12.46 -23.07 10.22
N ALA A 23 -13.68 -23.58 10.33
CA ALA A 23 -13.94 -25.00 10.13
C ALA A 23 -13.61 -25.45 8.69
N LYS A 24 -13.97 -24.63 7.69
CA LYS A 24 -13.61 -24.87 6.30
C LYS A 24 -12.10 -24.82 6.06
N LEU A 25 -11.41 -23.86 6.71
CA LEU A 25 -9.95 -23.74 6.63
C LEU A 25 -9.26 -25.01 7.16
N ASP A 26 -9.70 -25.50 8.32
CA ASP A 26 -9.18 -26.71 8.95
C ASP A 26 -9.39 -27.97 8.08
N GLU A 27 -10.56 -28.10 7.47
CA GLU A 27 -10.86 -29.16 6.49
C GLU A 27 -9.90 -29.09 5.29
N MET A 28 -9.69 -27.91 4.72
CA MET A 28 -8.81 -27.73 3.55
C MET A 28 -7.34 -28.03 3.89
N LEU A 29 -6.86 -27.62 5.07
CA LEU A 29 -5.51 -27.93 5.54
C LEU A 29 -5.32 -29.44 5.79
N SER A 30 -6.34 -30.10 6.31
CA SER A 30 -6.34 -31.56 6.49
C SER A 30 -6.23 -32.30 5.15
N VAL A 31 -6.91 -31.82 4.10
CA VAL A 31 -6.85 -32.41 2.75
C VAL A 31 -5.45 -32.31 2.13
N VAL A 32 -4.70 -31.24 2.42
CA VAL A 32 -3.35 -31.02 1.89
C VAL A 32 -2.23 -31.49 2.83
N ASP A 33 -2.57 -32.21 3.91
CA ASP A 33 -1.63 -32.69 4.94
C ASP A 33 -0.74 -31.57 5.50
N LYS A 34 -1.34 -30.39 5.74
CA LYS A 34 -0.68 -29.23 6.35
C LYS A 34 -1.20 -29.01 7.78
N PRO A 35 -0.32 -28.70 8.75
CA PRO A 35 -0.76 -28.36 10.10
C PRO A 35 -1.56 -27.06 10.11
N SER A 36 -2.40 -26.89 11.13
CA SER A 36 -3.03 -25.61 11.44
C SER A 36 -1.97 -24.54 11.80
N PRO A 37 -2.27 -23.23 11.65
CA PRO A 37 -1.37 -22.16 12.05
C PRO A 37 -0.96 -22.19 13.52
N LEU A 38 0.34 -22.01 13.75
CA LEU A 38 1.00 -21.94 15.06
C LEU A 38 1.81 -20.63 15.14
N PHE A 39 2.10 -20.20 16.37
CA PHE A 39 2.92 -19.01 16.64
C PHE A 39 4.38 -19.36 17.02
N ASP A 40 4.79 -20.63 16.90
CA ASP A 40 6.11 -21.13 17.28
C ASP A 40 7.02 -21.39 16.06
N GLU A 41 8.28 -21.78 16.31
CA GLU A 41 9.30 -22.00 15.27
C GLU A 41 8.93 -23.11 14.27
N ASP A 42 7.98 -23.98 14.62
CA ASP A 42 7.51 -25.09 13.79
C ASP A 42 6.30 -24.71 12.92
N ALA A 43 5.93 -23.42 12.87
CA ALA A 43 4.83 -22.94 12.06
C ALA A 43 5.04 -23.27 10.56
N PRO A 44 4.07 -23.94 9.90
CA PRO A 44 4.25 -24.36 8.52
C PRO A 44 4.11 -23.17 7.57
N GLU A 45 5.22 -22.72 7.00
CA GLU A 45 5.24 -21.75 5.91
C GLU A 45 5.96 -22.31 4.67
N PRO A 46 5.47 -22.04 3.44
CA PRO A 46 4.26 -21.30 3.11
C PRO A 46 2.99 -22.20 3.07
N TYR A 47 1.84 -21.58 3.28
CA TYR A 47 0.54 -22.21 3.06
C TYR A 47 0.17 -22.30 1.57
N PRO A 48 -0.61 -23.32 1.17
CA PRO A 48 -1.09 -23.47 -0.20
C PRO A 48 -2.04 -22.31 -0.58
N ALA A 49 -1.94 -21.85 -1.82
CA ALA A 49 -2.72 -20.70 -2.29
C ALA A 49 -4.23 -21.01 -2.40
N GLU A 50 -4.60 -22.29 -2.40
CA GLU A 50 -5.98 -22.80 -2.43
C GLU A 50 -6.80 -22.34 -1.22
N ILE A 51 -6.17 -22.01 -0.08
CA ILE A 51 -6.87 -21.56 1.13
C ILE A 51 -7.04 -20.05 1.22
N ASP A 52 -6.45 -19.28 0.28
CA ASP A 52 -6.35 -17.82 0.37
C ASP A 52 -7.71 -17.15 0.59
N ASP A 53 -8.74 -17.54 -0.17
CA ASP A 53 -10.08 -16.95 -0.06
C ASP A 53 -10.72 -17.19 1.32
N VAL A 54 -10.51 -18.39 1.88
CA VAL A 54 -11.05 -18.74 3.21
C VAL A 54 -10.27 -18.02 4.30
N ARG A 55 -8.95 -17.93 4.16
CA ARG A 55 -8.09 -17.17 5.08
C ARG A 55 -8.47 -15.68 5.07
N ASP A 56 -8.66 -15.10 3.89
CA ASP A 56 -9.08 -13.70 3.73
C ASP A 56 -10.42 -13.45 4.42
N ALA A 57 -11.40 -14.35 4.26
CA ALA A 57 -12.70 -14.25 4.93
C ALA A 57 -12.60 -14.34 6.48
N VAL A 58 -11.71 -15.19 7.01
CA VAL A 58 -11.46 -15.28 8.46
C VAL A 58 -10.83 -13.98 8.98
N LEU A 59 -9.79 -13.48 8.30
CA LEU A 59 -9.06 -12.28 8.69
C LEU A 59 -9.96 -11.05 8.64
N ASP A 60 -10.73 -10.87 7.57
CA ASP A 60 -11.68 -9.76 7.45
C ASP A 60 -12.73 -9.83 8.56
N ALA A 61 -13.43 -10.96 8.73
CA ALA A 61 -14.47 -11.08 9.74
C ALA A 61 -13.95 -10.89 11.18
N ALA A 62 -12.76 -11.40 11.48
CA ALA A 62 -12.11 -11.20 12.77
C ALA A 62 -11.71 -9.73 12.99
N ALA A 63 -11.17 -9.07 11.96
CA ALA A 63 -10.84 -7.65 12.01
C ALA A 63 -12.10 -6.79 12.16
N GLU A 64 -13.19 -7.08 11.44
CA GLU A 64 -14.47 -6.36 11.57
C GLU A 64 -15.05 -6.50 12.97
N LEU A 65 -15.06 -7.73 13.53
CA LEU A 65 -15.55 -7.98 14.87
C LEU A 65 -14.69 -7.25 15.91
N TYR A 66 -13.37 -7.29 15.77
CA TYR A 66 -12.46 -6.56 16.64
C TYR A 66 -12.69 -5.05 16.56
N ASP A 67 -12.77 -4.49 15.36
CA ASP A 67 -12.97 -3.06 15.13
C ASP A 67 -14.33 -2.58 15.66
N LEU A 68 -15.39 -3.38 15.50
CA LEU A 68 -16.74 -3.08 15.99
C LEU A 68 -16.82 -3.04 17.53
N LEU A 69 -15.94 -3.79 18.20
CA LEU A 69 -15.85 -3.81 19.66
C LEU A 69 -14.94 -2.71 20.22
N LEU A 70 -14.21 -1.99 19.35
CA LEU A 70 -13.41 -0.84 19.74
C LEU A 70 -14.17 0.47 19.54
N GLU A 71 -13.80 1.48 20.34
CA GLU A 71 -14.24 2.84 20.07
C GLU A 71 -13.58 3.36 18.77
N PRO A 72 -14.29 4.10 17.91
CA PRO A 72 -13.75 4.61 16.63
C PRO A 72 -12.44 5.40 16.77
N MET A 73 -12.24 6.08 17.90
CA MET A 73 -11.00 6.81 18.20
C MET A 73 -9.81 5.89 18.50
N ALA A 74 -10.05 4.74 19.14
CA ALA A 74 -8.98 3.77 19.37
C ALA A 74 -8.44 3.20 18.05
N LEU A 75 -9.30 3.10 17.02
CA LEU A 75 -8.90 2.72 15.66
C LEU A 75 -8.04 3.80 15.02
N LEU A 76 -8.45 5.08 15.13
CA LEU A 76 -7.66 6.20 14.63
C LEU A 76 -6.27 6.27 15.26
N TYR A 77 -6.16 6.22 16.60
CA TYR A 77 -4.86 6.29 17.27
C TYR A 77 -3.96 5.08 16.99
N LYS A 78 -4.53 3.89 16.81
CA LYS A 78 -3.75 2.67 16.57
C LYS A 78 -3.33 2.49 15.10
N LYS A 79 -4.16 2.93 14.14
CA LYS A 79 -4.05 2.52 12.73
C LYS A 79 -3.92 3.68 11.72
N THR A 80 -4.48 4.87 11.98
CA THR A 80 -4.17 6.06 11.16
C THR A 80 -2.98 6.77 11.77
N GLY A 81 -1.88 6.93 11.03
CA GLY A 81 -0.80 7.81 11.45
C GLY A 81 -1.35 9.18 11.90
N ALA A 82 -0.72 9.78 12.92
CA ALA A 82 -1.14 11.00 13.64
C ALA A 82 -1.59 12.20 12.78
N THR A 83 -1.35 12.16 11.47
CA THR A 83 -1.64 13.19 10.45
C THR A 83 -3.11 13.61 10.39
N ILE A 84 -4.08 12.69 10.36
CA ILE A 84 -5.52 13.05 10.25
C ILE A 84 -5.99 13.81 11.48
N ILE A 85 -5.53 13.39 12.66
CA ILE A 85 -5.81 14.05 13.94
C ILE A 85 -5.10 15.41 13.98
N ARG A 86 -3.81 15.45 13.63
CA ARG A 86 -2.97 16.66 13.65
C ARG A 86 -3.52 17.79 12.80
N PHE A 87 -4.00 17.50 11.59
CA PHE A 87 -4.56 18.50 10.69
C PHE A 87 -6.06 18.73 10.89
N GLY A 88 -6.69 18.07 11.86
CA GLY A 88 -8.11 18.24 12.15
C GLY A 88 -9.03 17.87 10.98
N ILE A 89 -8.59 16.99 10.07
CA ILE A 89 -9.32 16.67 8.82
C ILE A 89 -10.72 16.12 9.13
N ALA A 90 -10.86 15.34 10.21
CA ALA A 90 -12.14 14.79 10.63
C ALA A 90 -13.21 15.86 10.95
N ASN A 91 -12.80 17.07 11.36
CA ASN A 91 -13.72 18.16 11.70
C ASN A 91 -14.19 18.96 10.49
N MET A 92 -13.55 18.75 9.33
CA MET A 92 -13.91 19.43 8.09
C MET A 92 -15.14 18.80 7.44
N VAL A 93 -15.47 17.56 7.79
CA VAL A 93 -16.67 16.86 7.29
C VAL A 93 -17.89 17.28 8.13
N PRO A 94 -18.93 17.87 7.54
CA PRO A 94 -20.16 18.19 8.26
C PRO A 94 -20.82 16.92 8.81
N SER A 95 -21.45 16.99 9.99
CA SER A 95 -22.13 15.85 10.61
C SER A 95 -23.23 15.31 9.68
N GLY A 96 -23.12 14.03 9.29
CA GLY A 96 -24.03 13.40 8.32
C GLY A 96 -23.96 14.00 6.90
N GLY A 97 -23.00 14.89 6.64
CA GLY A 97 -22.80 15.56 5.37
C GLY A 97 -21.68 14.95 4.54
N GLN A 98 -21.39 15.62 3.43
CA GLN A 98 -20.35 15.26 2.48
C GLN A 98 -19.42 16.45 2.23
N ILE A 99 -18.15 16.18 1.94
CA ILE A 99 -17.17 17.20 1.51
C ILE A 99 -16.20 16.61 0.48
N SER A 100 -15.75 17.42 -0.48
CA SER A 100 -14.80 16.95 -1.50
C SER A 100 -13.36 16.83 -0.98
N PHE A 101 -12.54 15.95 -1.57
CA PHE A 101 -11.09 15.94 -1.28
C PHE A 101 -10.42 17.29 -1.58
N ALA A 102 -10.84 17.95 -2.67
CA ALA A 102 -10.34 19.27 -3.05
C ALA A 102 -10.70 20.35 -2.01
N ASP A 103 -11.92 20.32 -1.48
CA ASP A 103 -12.37 21.26 -0.44
C ASP A 103 -11.67 21.02 0.91
N ILE A 104 -11.33 19.77 1.23
CA ILE A 104 -10.48 19.46 2.41
C ILE A 104 -9.07 20.02 2.17
N ALA A 105 -8.47 19.79 1.00
CA ALA A 105 -7.14 20.29 0.68
C ALA A 105 -7.07 21.82 0.69
N ALA A 106 -8.12 22.50 0.20
CA ALA A 106 -8.23 23.96 0.25
C ALA A 106 -8.26 24.51 1.70
N GLN A 107 -8.71 23.70 2.66
CA GLN A 107 -8.73 24.04 4.09
C GLN A 107 -7.46 23.64 4.85
N VAL A 108 -6.57 22.85 4.24
CA VAL A 108 -5.28 22.43 4.82
C VAL A 108 -4.12 22.87 3.92
N PRO A 109 -3.58 24.10 4.10
CA PRO A 109 -2.59 24.68 3.18
C PRO A 109 -1.31 23.84 3.00
N ASP A 110 -0.95 23.04 3.99
CA ASP A 110 0.26 22.22 3.99
C ASP A 110 0.11 20.88 3.24
N LEU A 111 -1.11 20.51 2.85
CA LEU A 111 -1.40 19.23 2.20
C LEU A 111 -1.98 19.44 0.80
N SER A 112 -1.36 18.83 -0.21
CA SER A 112 -1.94 18.78 -1.55
C SER A 112 -3.10 17.78 -1.60
N GLU A 113 -4.04 17.99 -2.51
CA GLU A 113 -5.19 17.11 -2.70
C GLU A 113 -4.81 15.62 -2.90
N PRO A 114 -3.76 15.26 -3.68
CA PRO A 114 -3.32 13.88 -3.76
C PRO A 114 -2.91 13.26 -2.41
N ILE A 115 -2.28 14.05 -1.52
CA ILE A 115 -1.91 13.58 -0.18
C ILE A 115 -3.16 13.42 0.69
N VAL A 116 -4.08 14.39 0.66
CA VAL A 116 -5.37 14.30 1.35
C VAL A 116 -6.14 13.05 0.93
N ARG A 117 -6.22 12.79 -0.37
CA ARG A 117 -6.86 11.60 -0.94
C ARG A 117 -6.23 10.30 -0.43
N ARG A 118 -4.90 10.21 -0.37
CA ARG A 118 -4.17 9.04 0.15
C ARG A 118 -4.46 8.80 1.63
N LEU A 119 -4.38 9.85 2.45
CA LEU A 119 -4.69 9.79 3.88
C LEU A 119 -6.13 9.33 4.14
N LEU A 120 -7.08 9.89 3.39
CA LEU A 120 -8.50 9.58 3.57
C LEU A 120 -8.86 8.18 3.08
N ARG A 121 -8.30 7.73 1.95
CA ARG A 121 -8.48 6.34 1.49
C ARG A 121 -7.93 5.35 2.49
N HIS A 122 -6.80 5.64 3.14
CA HIS A 122 -6.34 4.84 4.28
C HIS A 122 -7.38 4.88 5.42
N ALA A 123 -7.82 6.06 5.85
CA ALA A 123 -8.83 6.22 6.89
C ALA A 123 -10.16 5.47 6.63
N MET A 124 -10.56 5.35 5.35
CA MET A 124 -11.74 4.59 4.94
C MET A 124 -11.62 3.09 5.24
N THR A 125 -10.42 2.50 5.13
CA THR A 125 -10.23 1.07 5.48
C THR A 125 -10.35 0.81 6.98
N MET A 126 -10.30 1.86 7.80
CA MET A 126 -10.58 1.81 9.24
C MET A 126 -12.02 2.22 9.58
N ARG A 127 -12.88 2.37 8.57
CA ARG A 127 -14.31 2.72 8.72
C ARG A 127 -14.56 4.06 9.41
N VAL A 128 -13.61 5.00 9.32
CA VAL A 128 -13.78 6.35 9.88
C VAL A 128 -14.53 7.25 8.90
N PHE A 129 -14.30 7.02 7.61
CA PHE A 129 -14.96 7.71 6.52
C PHE A 129 -15.40 6.72 5.45
N CYS A 130 -16.24 7.17 4.51
CA CYS A 130 -16.57 6.42 3.31
C CYS A 130 -16.70 7.31 2.07
N GLU A 131 -16.37 6.73 0.92
CA GLU A 131 -16.60 7.29 -0.42
C GLU A 131 -17.89 6.63 -0.97
N PRO A 132 -19.03 7.35 -0.99
CA PRO A 132 -20.34 6.76 -1.30
C PRO A 132 -20.44 6.31 -2.77
N GLU A 133 -19.68 6.93 -3.67
CA GLU A 133 -19.58 6.55 -5.08
C GLU A 133 -18.11 6.62 -5.53
N ALA A 134 -17.59 5.57 -6.17
CA ALA A 134 -16.20 5.50 -6.61
C ALA A 134 -15.86 6.63 -7.59
N GLY A 135 -14.92 7.49 -7.21
CA GLY A 135 -14.49 8.65 -7.98
C GLY A 135 -15.31 9.91 -7.77
N MET A 136 -16.41 9.86 -6.99
CA MET A 136 -17.07 11.08 -6.52
C MET A 136 -16.26 11.62 -5.35
N GLU A 137 -15.89 12.89 -5.44
CA GLU A 137 -14.94 13.51 -4.52
C GLU A 137 -15.45 13.59 -3.08
N ALA A 138 -16.73 13.24 -2.84
CA ALA A 138 -17.46 13.39 -1.59
C ALA A 138 -17.14 12.32 -0.53
N LEU A 139 -16.92 12.76 0.70
CA LEU A 139 -16.63 11.93 1.87
C LEU A 139 -17.73 12.04 2.93
N VAL A 140 -18.29 10.92 3.41
CA VAL A 140 -19.16 10.91 4.61
C VAL A 140 -18.36 10.40 5.81
N ALA A 141 -18.53 11.04 6.96
CA ALA A 141 -17.88 10.66 8.20
C ALA A 141 -18.87 9.91 9.13
N SER A 142 -18.49 8.73 9.62
CA SER A 142 -19.27 7.97 10.62
C SER A 142 -18.90 8.46 12.03
N THR A 143 -19.28 9.69 12.39
CA THR A 143 -18.58 10.44 13.43
C THR A 143 -19.45 11.10 14.50
N GLU A 144 -20.57 10.48 14.87
CA GLU A 144 -21.33 10.95 16.06
C GLU A 144 -20.44 11.01 17.33
N GLY A 145 -19.41 10.15 17.45
CA GLY A 145 -18.48 10.15 18.59
C GLY A 145 -17.24 11.07 18.48
N LEU A 146 -16.80 11.47 17.28
CA LEU A 146 -15.55 12.24 17.12
C LEU A 146 -15.67 13.69 17.56
N GLN A 147 -16.86 14.28 17.39
CA GLN A 147 -17.08 15.72 17.61
C GLN A 147 -17.28 16.08 19.09
N GLN A 148 -17.78 15.16 19.93
CA GLN A 148 -18.13 15.46 21.33
C GLN A 148 -16.93 15.51 22.29
N GLN A 149 -15.84 14.78 22.03
CA GLN A 149 -14.69 14.75 22.96
C GLN A 149 -13.49 15.63 22.58
N GLN A 150 -13.41 16.14 21.35
CA GLN A 150 -12.33 17.08 21.00
C GLN A 150 -12.51 18.47 21.63
N GLN A 151 -13.74 18.82 22.06
CA GLN A 151 -13.95 20.01 22.90
C GLN A 151 -13.25 19.91 24.27
N HIS A 152 -12.86 18.69 24.69
CA HIS A 152 -12.12 18.46 25.93
C HIS A 152 -10.58 18.43 25.77
N HIS A 153 -10.03 18.45 24.55
CA HIS A 153 -8.59 18.26 24.31
C HIS A 153 -7.88 19.42 23.58
N GLN A 154 -8.38 20.65 23.69
CA GLN A 154 -7.58 21.83 23.35
C GLN A 154 -6.44 22.04 24.38
N GLN A 155 -5.41 21.20 24.31
CA GLN A 155 -4.08 21.57 24.75
C GLN A 155 -3.24 21.87 23.51
N PRO A 156 -2.57 23.02 23.45
CA PRO A 156 -1.65 23.30 22.36
C PRO A 156 -0.50 22.30 22.43
N ASP A 157 -0.37 21.49 21.39
CA ASP A 157 0.71 20.54 21.24
C ASP A 157 2.02 21.33 21.12
N THR A 158 2.85 21.32 22.17
CA THR A 158 4.22 21.83 22.11
C THR A 158 5.06 20.82 21.32
N ALA A 159 4.78 20.70 20.03
CA ALA A 159 5.65 19.98 19.11
C ALA A 159 6.93 20.79 18.97
N GLY A 160 7.90 20.53 19.86
CA GLY A 160 9.27 20.99 19.70
C GLY A 160 9.74 20.61 18.30
N ALA A 161 10.41 21.57 17.65
CA ALA A 161 10.97 21.38 16.32
C ALA A 161 11.67 20.01 16.25
N LEU A 162 11.29 19.19 15.26
CA LEU A 162 11.99 17.95 14.96
C LEU A 162 13.49 18.27 14.90
N PRO A 163 14.35 17.58 15.68
CA PRO A 163 15.78 17.78 15.57
C PRO A 163 16.18 17.57 14.10
N PRO A 164 17.17 18.32 13.58
CA PRO A 164 17.64 18.11 12.23
C PRO A 164 17.96 16.63 12.06
N PRO A 165 17.62 16.02 10.91
CA PRO A 165 17.76 14.59 10.72
C PRO A 165 19.21 14.22 11.03
N ALA A 166 19.41 13.54 12.15
CA ALA A 166 20.67 12.86 12.39
C ALA A 166 20.80 11.88 11.23
N ARG A 167 21.90 11.96 10.48
CA ARG A 167 22.28 10.89 9.56
C ARG A 167 22.49 9.65 10.43
N ARG A 168 21.42 8.89 10.66
CA ARG A 168 21.56 7.52 11.10
C ARG A 168 22.31 6.82 9.97
N ARG A 169 23.41 6.14 10.30
CA ARG A 169 23.82 4.99 9.49
C ARG A 169 22.54 4.17 9.32
N GLY A 170 22.10 3.97 8.08
CA GLY A 170 20.87 3.23 7.85
C GLY A 170 20.94 1.91 8.59
N ASP A 171 19.92 1.60 9.39
CA ASP A 171 19.61 0.21 9.70
C ASP A 171 19.07 -0.36 8.40
N ASP A 172 19.98 -0.94 7.64
CA ASP A 172 19.68 -1.71 6.46
C ASP A 172 19.08 -3.04 6.92
N ASN A 173 17.76 -3.19 6.75
CA ASN A 173 17.12 -4.53 6.69
C ASN A 173 17.62 -5.36 5.47
N ASN A 174 18.69 -4.91 4.84
CA ASN A 174 19.48 -5.60 3.84
C ASN A 174 20.93 -5.55 4.36
N GLU A 175 21.26 -6.36 5.38
CA GLU A 175 22.63 -6.55 5.93
C GLU A 175 23.67 -6.99 4.87
N ASN A 176 23.26 -7.06 3.60
CA ASN A 176 24.14 -7.31 2.49
C ASN A 176 24.69 -5.96 2.03
N ASP A 177 25.93 -5.69 2.43
CA ASP A 177 26.85 -4.61 2.00
C ASP A 177 27.06 -4.51 0.46
N GLY A 178 26.26 -5.21 -0.33
CA GLY A 178 26.42 -5.36 -1.77
C GLY A 178 27.51 -6.36 -2.14
N GLU A 179 28.22 -6.95 -1.17
CA GLU A 179 29.21 -8.02 -1.37
C GLU A 179 28.58 -9.41 -1.24
N GLY A 180 27.32 -9.54 -1.67
CA GLY A 180 26.60 -10.81 -1.64
C GLY A 180 27.43 -11.94 -2.24
N VAL A 181 27.56 -13.05 -1.50
CA VAL A 181 28.30 -14.22 -1.97
C VAL A 181 27.63 -14.75 -3.22
N VAL A 182 28.24 -14.51 -4.38
CA VAL A 182 27.76 -15.05 -5.66
C VAL A 182 27.95 -16.58 -5.62
N PRO A 183 26.86 -17.37 -5.73
CA PRO A 183 26.94 -18.82 -5.81
C PRO A 183 27.90 -19.25 -6.92
N ALA A 184 28.66 -20.33 -6.70
CA ALA A 184 29.78 -20.71 -7.56
C ALA A 184 29.34 -20.90 -9.03
N GLU A 185 28.16 -21.46 -9.23
CA GLU A 185 27.50 -21.70 -10.52
C GLU A 185 27.08 -20.42 -11.26
N LEU A 186 27.01 -19.27 -10.57
CA LEU A 186 26.62 -17.97 -11.16
C LEU A 186 27.79 -17.01 -11.39
N ARG A 187 29.00 -17.30 -10.91
CA ARG A 187 30.15 -16.36 -11.00
C ARG A 187 30.52 -15.93 -12.42
N GLY A 188 30.24 -16.74 -13.43
CA GLY A 188 30.46 -16.39 -14.85
C GLY A 188 29.30 -15.64 -15.52
N ARG A 189 28.16 -15.49 -14.82
CA ARG A 189 26.90 -14.93 -15.36
C ARG A 189 26.42 -13.71 -14.60
N LEU A 190 26.83 -13.54 -13.34
CA LEU A 190 26.48 -12.40 -12.49
C LEU A 190 27.72 -11.53 -12.27
N ARG A 191 27.59 -10.25 -12.60
CA ARG A 191 28.59 -9.23 -12.28
C ARG A 191 27.95 -8.18 -11.39
N LEU A 192 28.50 -7.99 -10.20
CA LEU A 192 28.12 -6.90 -9.31
C LEU A 192 28.95 -5.66 -9.68
N THR A 193 28.32 -4.49 -9.71
CA THR A 193 28.99 -3.23 -10.04
C THR A 193 28.40 -2.14 -9.18
N ALA A 194 29.26 -1.44 -8.43
CA ALA A 194 28.88 -0.25 -7.70
C ALA A 194 28.59 0.88 -8.70
N VAL A 195 27.52 1.62 -8.45
CA VAL A 195 27.11 2.77 -9.26
C VAL A 195 27.02 3.98 -8.34
N ASP A 196 27.81 5.01 -8.62
CA ASP A 196 27.87 6.22 -7.76
C ASP A 196 26.60 7.07 -7.86
N ASP A 197 25.98 7.12 -9.03
CA ASP A 197 24.73 7.84 -9.27
C ASP A 197 23.77 6.99 -10.12
N LEU A 198 22.75 6.43 -9.48
CA LEU A 198 21.70 5.63 -10.12
C LEU A 198 20.87 6.46 -11.12
N LEU A 199 20.88 7.79 -11.03
CA LEU A 199 20.13 8.69 -11.89
C LEU A 199 20.93 9.21 -13.09
N ALA A 200 22.21 8.83 -13.18
CA ALA A 200 23.05 9.17 -14.33
C ALA A 200 22.73 8.26 -15.52
N PRO A 201 22.81 8.76 -16.77
CA PRO A 201 22.58 7.95 -17.96
C PRO A 201 23.46 6.69 -18.01
N GLN A 202 22.85 5.55 -18.33
CA GLN A 202 23.55 4.27 -18.39
C GLN A 202 24.62 4.26 -19.49
N THR A 203 25.80 3.74 -19.15
CA THR A 203 26.95 3.63 -20.05
C THR A 203 26.98 2.30 -20.79
N ALA A 204 26.35 1.25 -20.22
CA ALA A 204 26.11 0.01 -20.92
C ALA A 204 25.27 0.22 -22.19
N ARG A 205 25.38 -0.71 -23.15
CA ARG A 205 24.68 -0.68 -24.44
C ARG A 205 24.15 -2.06 -24.76
N GLY A 206 23.08 -2.11 -25.56
CA GLY A 206 22.53 -3.37 -26.05
C GLY A 206 21.87 -4.21 -24.96
N ILE A 207 21.31 -3.58 -23.93
CA ILE A 207 20.65 -4.28 -22.83
C ILE A 207 19.34 -4.88 -23.33
N ASP A 208 19.15 -6.19 -23.08
CA ASP A 208 17.93 -6.92 -23.43
C ASP A 208 16.78 -6.64 -22.45
N ALA A 209 17.10 -6.56 -21.16
CA ALA A 209 16.15 -6.34 -20.10
C ALA A 209 16.77 -5.54 -18.94
N PHE A 210 15.99 -4.65 -18.35
CA PHE A 210 16.32 -3.90 -17.14
C PHE A 210 15.30 -4.22 -16.05
N LEU A 211 15.75 -4.73 -14.91
CA LEU A 211 14.88 -5.05 -13.76
C LEU A 211 15.03 -3.97 -12.69
N ILE A 212 13.91 -3.37 -12.30
CA ILE A 212 13.82 -2.41 -11.20
C ILE A 212 12.86 -3.00 -10.17
N ARG A 213 13.39 -3.51 -9.06
CA ARG A 213 12.60 -4.17 -8.03
C ARG A 213 12.62 -3.33 -6.75
N TRP A 214 11.45 -2.85 -6.32
CA TRP A 214 11.27 -2.17 -5.03
C TRP A 214 12.15 -0.91 -4.87
N VAL A 215 12.14 -0.06 -5.91
CA VAL A 215 12.92 1.19 -5.95
C VAL A 215 12.04 2.39 -6.24
N LEU A 216 11.14 2.27 -7.23
CA LEU A 216 10.38 3.42 -7.73
C LEU A 216 9.28 3.87 -6.75
N HIS A 217 8.82 3.01 -5.85
CA HIS A 217 7.88 3.41 -4.79
C HIS A 217 8.48 4.37 -3.74
N ILE A 218 9.79 4.27 -3.46
CA ILE A 218 10.50 5.15 -2.51
C ILE A 218 10.76 6.52 -3.11
N LEU A 219 10.99 6.58 -4.43
CA LEU A 219 11.41 7.81 -5.09
C LEU A 219 10.23 8.75 -5.39
N PRO A 220 10.36 10.05 -5.09
CA PRO A 220 9.44 11.05 -5.63
C PRO A 220 9.35 10.98 -7.16
N GLN A 221 8.20 11.30 -7.74
CA GLN A 221 7.92 11.11 -9.17
C GLN A 221 9.01 11.70 -10.09
N LYS A 222 9.52 12.90 -9.79
CA LYS A 222 10.60 13.53 -10.57
C LYS A 222 11.88 12.68 -10.67
N TYR A 223 12.20 11.90 -9.63
CA TYR A 223 13.36 11.02 -9.61
C TYR A 223 13.07 9.68 -10.28
N CYS A 224 11.84 9.18 -10.18
CA CYS A 224 11.40 8.03 -10.99
C CYS A 224 11.58 8.30 -12.48
N LEU A 225 11.11 9.46 -12.96
CA LEU A 225 11.27 9.87 -14.36
C LEU A 225 12.74 9.97 -14.78
N ARG A 226 13.59 10.54 -13.92
CA ARG A 226 15.04 10.62 -14.17
C ARG A 226 15.67 9.23 -14.27
N LEU A 227 15.34 8.33 -13.35
CA LEU A 227 15.86 6.96 -13.34
C LEU A 227 15.44 6.19 -14.60
N LEU A 228 14.16 6.26 -14.98
CA LEU A 228 13.65 5.60 -16.19
C LEU A 228 14.32 6.16 -17.46
N ARG A 229 14.42 7.49 -17.57
CA ARG A 229 15.10 8.15 -18.70
C ARG A 229 16.59 7.84 -18.78
N ALA A 230 17.24 7.66 -17.64
CA ALA A 230 18.65 7.28 -17.59
C ALA A 230 18.93 5.91 -18.23
N GLN A 231 17.94 5.02 -18.31
CA GLN A 231 18.13 3.71 -18.94
C GLN A 231 18.04 3.75 -20.46
N ILE A 232 17.34 4.74 -21.03
CA ILE A 232 17.05 4.86 -22.47
C ILE A 232 18.30 4.67 -23.35
N PRO A 233 19.47 5.27 -23.07
CA PRO A 233 20.65 5.12 -23.93
C PRO A 233 21.20 3.69 -24.01
N ALA A 234 20.83 2.82 -23.07
CA ALA A 234 21.26 1.43 -23.04
C ALA A 234 20.28 0.45 -23.73
N LEU A 235 19.05 0.88 -23.98
CA LEU A 235 17.98 0.05 -24.51
C LEU A 235 18.11 -0.11 -26.02
N ARG A 236 18.07 -1.36 -26.48
CA ARG A 236 17.87 -1.69 -27.91
C ARG A 236 16.38 -1.74 -28.24
N PRO A 237 15.97 -1.60 -29.52
CA PRO A 237 14.58 -1.87 -29.92
C PRO A 237 14.09 -3.23 -29.40
N GLY A 238 12.90 -3.25 -28.78
CA GLY A 238 12.33 -4.45 -28.17
C GLY A 238 12.90 -4.82 -26.79
N ALA A 239 13.81 -4.03 -26.22
CA ALA A 239 14.28 -4.24 -24.85
C ALA A 239 13.14 -4.11 -23.83
N ARG A 240 13.23 -4.88 -22.73
CA ARG A 240 12.21 -4.91 -21.68
C ARG A 240 12.64 -4.10 -20.46
N VAL A 241 11.74 -3.31 -19.90
CA VAL A 241 11.89 -2.72 -18.57
C VAL A 241 10.87 -3.40 -17.67
N LEU A 242 11.36 -4.19 -16.72
CA LEU A 242 10.57 -4.92 -15.74
C LEU A 242 10.56 -4.12 -14.44
N ILE A 243 9.42 -3.59 -14.05
CA ILE A 243 9.23 -2.95 -12.74
C ILE A 243 8.53 -3.97 -11.85
N GLN A 244 9.21 -4.43 -10.80
CA GLN A 244 8.60 -5.27 -9.78
C GLN A 244 8.37 -4.45 -8.53
N ASP A 245 7.15 -3.99 -8.34
CA ASP A 245 6.76 -3.08 -7.27
C ASP A 245 5.29 -3.31 -6.89
N VAL A 246 4.80 -2.62 -5.85
CA VAL A 246 3.39 -2.72 -5.44
C VAL A 246 2.48 -2.22 -6.57
N CYS A 247 1.45 -3.00 -6.88
CA CYS A 247 0.33 -2.58 -7.71
C CYS A 247 -0.86 -2.30 -6.79
N MET A 248 -1.05 -1.02 -6.44
CA MET A 248 -2.14 -0.61 -5.55
C MET A 248 -3.49 -1.00 -6.18
N PRO A 249 -4.33 -1.80 -5.49
CA PRO A 249 -5.64 -2.16 -5.99
C PRO A 249 -6.58 -0.94 -5.98
N GLU A 250 -7.61 -0.99 -6.81
CA GLU A 250 -8.71 -0.04 -6.70
C GLU A 250 -9.45 -0.26 -5.36
N PRO A 251 -10.00 0.80 -4.74
CA PRO A 251 -10.69 0.68 -3.47
C PRO A 251 -11.77 -0.42 -3.48
N GLY A 252 -11.80 -1.27 -2.45
CA GLY A 252 -12.81 -2.32 -2.28
C GLY A 252 -12.69 -3.52 -3.24
N THR A 253 -11.58 -3.65 -3.98
CA THR A 253 -11.39 -4.77 -4.93
C THR A 253 -10.63 -5.97 -4.36
N VAL A 254 -10.08 -5.85 -3.15
CA VAL A 254 -9.39 -6.92 -2.43
C VAL A 254 -9.94 -7.02 -0.99
N ALA A 255 -9.58 -8.10 -0.28
CA ALA A 255 -9.88 -8.26 1.14
C ALA A 255 -9.47 -7.00 1.93
N LEU A 256 -10.32 -6.56 2.85
CA LEU A 256 -10.18 -5.26 3.50
C LEU A 256 -8.89 -5.18 4.32
N TRP A 257 -8.51 -6.27 4.99
CA TRP A 257 -7.25 -6.34 5.74
C TRP A 257 -6.04 -6.06 4.83
N ARG A 258 -6.04 -6.62 3.61
CA ARG A 258 -4.97 -6.45 2.62
C ARG A 258 -4.96 -5.03 2.08
N GLU A 259 -6.13 -4.46 1.80
CA GLU A 259 -6.24 -3.05 1.39
C GLU A 259 -5.70 -2.12 2.49
N GLN A 260 -6.05 -2.37 3.74
CA GLN A 260 -5.60 -1.58 4.90
C GLN A 260 -4.06 -1.59 5.00
N ASP A 261 -3.42 -2.75 4.86
CA ASP A 261 -1.96 -2.87 4.94
C ASP A 261 -1.26 -2.16 3.77
N LEU A 262 -1.78 -2.32 2.54
CA LEU A 262 -1.24 -1.66 1.36
C LEU A 262 -1.36 -0.13 1.47
N ARG A 263 -2.51 0.39 1.92
CA ARG A 263 -2.71 1.83 2.11
C ARG A 263 -1.88 2.38 3.27
N ALA A 264 -1.68 1.60 4.33
CA ALA A 264 -0.74 1.97 5.39
C ALA A 264 0.69 2.11 4.84
N SER A 265 1.15 1.17 4.01
CA SER A 265 2.45 1.26 3.32
C SER A 265 2.55 2.53 2.49
N ASP A 266 1.52 2.87 1.71
CA ASP A 266 1.51 4.09 0.91
C ASP A 266 1.62 5.37 1.76
N VAL A 267 0.89 5.44 2.89
CA VAL A 267 1.01 6.56 3.83
C VAL A 267 2.42 6.63 4.43
N HIS A 268 3.05 5.50 4.74
CA HIS A 268 4.44 5.45 5.20
C HIS A 268 5.41 5.94 4.12
N MET A 269 5.23 5.51 2.87
CA MET A 269 6.05 5.97 1.74
C MET A 269 5.91 7.48 1.52
N ALA A 270 4.70 8.02 1.65
CA ALA A 270 4.46 9.47 1.62
C ALA A 270 5.25 10.20 2.70
N ASN A 271 5.12 9.76 3.95
CA ASN A 271 5.66 10.47 5.11
C ASN A 271 7.19 10.41 5.21
N LEU A 272 7.80 9.27 4.86
CA LEU A 272 9.23 9.04 5.07
C LEU A 272 10.08 9.43 3.86
N PHE A 273 9.56 9.20 2.65
CA PHE A 273 10.35 9.31 1.41
C PHE A 273 9.76 10.29 0.40
N ASN A 274 8.59 10.86 0.69
CA ASN A 274 7.78 11.58 -0.30
C ASN A 274 7.56 10.71 -1.57
N GLY A 275 7.47 9.40 -1.33
CA GLY A 275 7.23 8.34 -2.30
C GLY A 275 5.74 8.02 -2.43
N GLN A 276 5.44 7.00 -3.22
CA GLN A 276 4.08 6.61 -3.57
C GLN A 276 4.02 5.16 -4.03
N GLU A 277 3.08 4.41 -3.46
CA GLU A 277 2.61 3.14 -4.05
C GLU A 277 1.61 3.46 -5.16
N ARG A 278 1.72 2.80 -6.32
CA ARG A 278 1.01 3.19 -7.55
C ARG A 278 0.07 2.09 -8.03
N THR A 279 -1.07 2.52 -8.55
CA THR A 279 -1.97 1.67 -9.36
C THR A 279 -1.31 1.32 -10.70
N VAL A 280 -1.80 0.29 -11.39
CA VAL A 280 -1.36 -0.05 -12.75
C VAL A 280 -1.50 1.14 -13.72
N LYS A 281 -2.57 1.92 -13.56
CA LYS A 281 -2.82 3.12 -14.36
C LYS A 281 -1.73 4.18 -14.13
N GLU A 282 -1.35 4.40 -12.87
CA GLU A 282 -0.28 5.35 -12.51
C GLU A 282 1.10 4.87 -12.97
N TRP A 283 1.40 3.56 -12.87
CA TRP A 283 2.62 2.98 -13.43
C TRP A 283 2.71 3.19 -14.94
N THR A 284 1.61 2.94 -15.66
CA THR A 284 1.52 3.14 -17.10
C THR A 284 1.72 4.61 -17.48
N ALA A 285 1.10 5.53 -16.72
CA ALA A 285 1.27 6.97 -16.93
C ALA A 285 2.70 7.43 -16.66
N LEU A 286 3.35 6.93 -15.60
CA LEU A 286 4.75 7.24 -15.27
C LEU A 286 5.71 6.82 -16.38
N LEU A 287 5.53 5.63 -16.93
CA LEU A 287 6.33 5.12 -18.05
C LEU A 287 6.14 5.98 -19.30
N ALA A 288 4.89 6.30 -19.66
CA ALA A 288 4.59 7.14 -20.81
C ALA A 288 5.13 8.59 -20.64
N GLU A 289 5.08 9.13 -19.43
CA GLU A 289 5.66 10.43 -19.09
C GLU A 289 7.20 10.41 -19.16
N ALA A 290 7.83 9.28 -18.79
CA ALA A 290 9.27 9.12 -18.94
C ALA A 290 9.67 9.18 -20.42
N ASP A 291 9.00 8.41 -21.27
CA ASP A 291 9.06 8.44 -22.74
C ASP A 291 7.88 7.65 -23.33
N PRO A 292 7.15 8.17 -24.33
CA PRO A 292 5.99 7.48 -24.91
C PRO A 292 6.32 6.14 -25.59
N ARG A 293 7.60 5.85 -25.85
CA ARG A 293 8.06 4.57 -26.40
C ARG A 293 8.12 3.45 -25.35
N PHE A 294 7.95 3.75 -24.06
CA PHE A 294 7.72 2.71 -23.06
C PHE A 294 6.29 2.19 -23.14
N VAL A 295 6.09 1.07 -23.83
CA VAL A 295 4.76 0.47 -24.02
C VAL A 295 4.57 -0.68 -23.05
N VAL A 296 3.67 -0.51 -22.07
CA VAL A 296 3.28 -1.60 -21.16
C VAL A 296 2.62 -2.72 -21.96
N LYS A 297 3.18 -3.93 -21.90
CA LYS A 297 2.66 -5.11 -22.60
C LYS A 297 1.81 -5.98 -21.70
N GLN A 298 2.20 -6.12 -20.44
CA GLN A 298 1.44 -6.90 -19.46
C GLN A 298 1.76 -6.47 -18.03
N VAL A 299 0.84 -6.80 -17.14
CA VAL A 299 1.01 -6.76 -15.69
C VAL A 299 0.75 -8.16 -15.17
N ILE A 300 1.69 -8.68 -14.39
CA ILE A 300 1.59 -10.01 -13.78
C ILE A 300 1.54 -9.81 -12.28
N GLU A 301 0.52 -10.33 -11.62
CA GLU A 301 0.39 -10.36 -10.16
C GLU A 301 0.50 -11.82 -9.70
N PRO A 302 1.71 -12.30 -9.36
CA PRO A 302 1.88 -13.68 -8.94
C PRO A 302 1.08 -13.95 -7.68
N LYS A 303 0.32 -15.04 -7.67
CA LYS A 303 -0.49 -15.42 -6.50
C LYS A 303 0.39 -15.56 -5.26
N GLY A 304 -0.02 -14.93 -4.17
CA GLY A 304 0.74 -14.89 -2.90
C GLY A 304 1.90 -13.89 -2.85
N SER A 305 2.19 -13.16 -3.94
CA SER A 305 3.19 -12.08 -3.94
C SER A 305 2.55 -10.76 -3.50
N ALA A 306 3.27 -10.00 -2.68
CA ALA A 306 2.91 -8.61 -2.37
C ALA A 306 3.24 -7.63 -3.51
N LEU A 307 4.04 -8.06 -4.49
CA LEU A 307 4.49 -7.24 -5.62
C LEU A 307 3.94 -7.77 -6.95
N GLY A 308 3.52 -6.84 -7.81
CA GLY A 308 3.24 -7.10 -9.22
C GLY A 308 4.50 -6.92 -10.06
N ILE A 309 4.45 -7.37 -11.32
CA ILE A 309 5.48 -7.17 -12.34
C ILE A 309 4.84 -6.44 -13.51
N ILE A 310 5.24 -5.19 -13.71
CA ILE A 310 4.88 -4.38 -14.87
C ILE A 310 5.97 -4.60 -15.93
N GLU A 311 5.59 -5.18 -17.07
CA GLU A 311 6.49 -5.33 -18.21
C GLU A 311 6.21 -4.25 -19.25
N ALA A 312 7.19 -3.37 -19.44
CA ALA A 312 7.20 -2.39 -20.53
C ALA A 312 8.22 -2.80 -21.59
N VAL A 313 7.88 -2.61 -22.86
CA VAL A 313 8.78 -2.82 -24.00
C VAL A 313 9.16 -1.46 -24.60
N TRP A 314 10.44 -1.31 -24.94
CA TRP A 314 10.97 -0.15 -25.64
C TRP A 314 10.65 -0.23 -27.13
N ASP A 315 9.66 0.54 -27.56
CA ASP A 315 9.18 0.64 -28.94
C ASP A 315 9.90 1.76 -29.69
N ALA A 316 11.21 1.62 -29.86
CA ALA A 316 11.94 2.42 -30.83
C ALA A 316 11.75 1.79 -32.22
N THR A 317 10.90 2.38 -33.04
CA THR A 317 10.95 2.17 -34.49
C THR A 317 12.34 2.57 -34.97
N ASP A 318 13.02 1.66 -35.69
CA ASP A 318 14.29 1.95 -36.37
C ASP A 318 14.18 3.15 -37.34
#